data_AF-A0A7J4SAV9-F1
#
_entry.id   AF-A0A7J4SAV9-F1
#
_cell.length_a   1.000
_cell.length_b   1.000
_cell.length_c   1.000
_cell.angle_alpha   90.00
_cell.angle_beta   90.00
_cell.angle_gamma   90.00
#
_symmetry.space_group_name_H-M   'P 1'
#
loop_
_entity.id
_entity.type
_entity.pdbx_description
1 polymer ?
#
loop_
_entity_poly.entity_id
_entity_poly.type
_entity_poly.pdbx_seq_one_letter_code
_entity_poly.pdbx_strand_id
1 'polypeptide(L)'
;MAEESGSRLERMSGMLKRRGFILPAFEIHGGSKGLYDFGPNGGRLRNRVNQIWLDHWISLGNVAEISCPTITPYEVLEASGHVGEFSDFMTACLACDDVSRADTLLEKDHPNPDSLSKLELNDLLKVVQPECPSCGSNQWAPVIAQNLMFNTTIGAGNSGRAGFLRPETAQGMFTSFPSLYRHFREKLPFGAIQVGKGYRNEISPRQGMIRLREFNMAELEYFIDPEMPLDHDFTKWSEYEFNLISEAKGEIKLSISAAVDAGIVRHGTVGYFIAMTHDF
;
A
#
# COMPACT_ATOMS: atom_id res chain seq x y z
N MET A 1 15.13 -19.30 18.38
CA MET A 1 14.68 -17.90 18.13
C MET A 1 13.48 -17.82 17.18
N ALA A 2 13.47 -18.49 16.02
CA ALA A 2 12.33 -18.45 15.09
C ALA A 2 11.02 -19.12 15.62
N GLU A 3 11.12 -20.26 16.32
CA GLU A 3 9.95 -20.90 16.96
C GLU A 3 9.32 -20.04 18.07
N GLU A 4 10.15 -19.28 18.80
CA GLU A 4 9.70 -18.42 19.89
C GLU A 4 8.94 -17.18 19.36
N SER A 5 9.36 -16.64 18.20
CA SER A 5 8.62 -15.59 17.50
C SER A 5 7.28 -16.05 16.94
N GLY A 6 7.19 -17.29 16.43
CA GLY A 6 5.94 -17.85 15.92
C GLY A 6 4.88 -17.97 17.02
N SER A 7 5.23 -18.58 18.16
CA SER A 7 4.29 -18.73 19.28
C SER A 7 3.83 -17.38 19.87
N ARG A 8 4.71 -16.36 19.85
CA ARG A 8 4.38 -15.01 20.30
C ARG A 8 3.35 -14.35 19.39
N LEU A 9 3.51 -14.46 18.07
CA LEU A 9 2.58 -13.91 17.08
C LEU A 9 1.21 -14.58 17.18
N GLU A 10 1.15 -15.90 17.37
CA GLU A 10 -0.10 -16.62 17.57
C GLU A 10 -0.82 -16.20 18.85
N ARG A 11 -0.08 -16.09 19.97
CA ARG A 11 -0.63 -15.61 21.25
C ARG A 11 -1.18 -14.19 21.13
N MET A 12 -0.46 -13.30 20.45
CA MET A 12 -0.89 -11.93 20.19
C MET A 12 -2.17 -11.91 19.34
N SER A 13 -2.18 -12.67 18.25
CA SER A 13 -3.32 -12.75 17.32
C SER A 13 -4.57 -13.30 18.03
N GLY A 14 -4.42 -14.34 18.86
CA GLY A 14 -5.50 -14.88 19.68
C GLY A 14 -6.00 -13.88 20.72
N MET A 15 -5.12 -13.06 21.30
CA MET A 15 -5.51 -12.00 22.23
C MET A 15 -6.29 -10.88 21.52
N LEU A 16 -5.81 -10.39 20.37
CA LEU A 16 -6.48 -9.36 19.57
C LEU A 16 -7.88 -9.81 19.14
N LYS A 17 -8.03 -11.08 18.74
CA LYS A 17 -9.33 -11.69 18.41
C LYS A 17 -10.26 -11.71 19.62
N ARG A 18 -9.83 -12.31 20.74
CA ARG A 18 -10.66 -12.43 21.96
C ARG A 18 -11.07 -11.08 22.55
N ARG A 19 -10.24 -10.05 22.39
CA ARG A 19 -10.50 -8.70 22.90
C ARG A 19 -11.26 -7.81 21.91
N GLY A 20 -11.66 -8.34 20.74
CA GLY A 20 -12.46 -7.60 19.77
C GLY A 20 -11.71 -6.47 19.07
N PHE A 21 -10.42 -6.67 18.77
CA PHE A 21 -9.63 -5.77 17.94
C PHE A 21 -9.72 -6.15 16.46
N ILE A 22 -9.18 -7.32 16.10
CA ILE A 22 -9.11 -7.80 14.72
C ILE A 22 -9.75 -9.19 14.68
N LEU A 23 -10.71 -9.37 13.78
CA LEU A 23 -11.49 -10.60 13.61
C LEU A 23 -11.39 -11.05 12.15
N PRO A 24 -11.25 -12.35 11.85
CA PRO A 24 -11.39 -12.85 10.48
C PRO A 24 -12.78 -12.51 9.95
N ALA A 25 -12.86 -11.86 8.78
CA ALA A 25 -14.16 -11.48 8.23
C ALA A 25 -14.96 -12.71 7.80
N PHE A 26 -16.27 -12.68 7.99
CA PHE A 26 -17.22 -13.74 7.59
C PHE A 26 -16.93 -15.13 8.22
N GLU A 27 -16.35 -15.17 9.42
CA GLU A 27 -15.89 -16.40 10.06
C GLU A 27 -16.96 -17.50 10.16
N ILE A 28 -18.22 -17.13 10.46
CA ILE A 28 -19.34 -18.08 10.55
C ILE A 28 -19.70 -18.76 9.22
N HIS A 29 -19.19 -18.23 8.10
CA HIS A 29 -19.36 -18.76 6.75
C HIS A 29 -18.07 -19.37 6.18
N GLY A 30 -17.08 -19.67 7.03
CA GLY A 30 -15.78 -20.24 6.61
C GLY A 30 -14.69 -19.19 6.38
N GLY A 31 -15.03 -17.90 6.50
CA GLY A 31 -14.10 -16.79 6.39
C GLY A 31 -13.63 -16.47 4.97
N SER A 32 -12.96 -15.33 4.80
CA SER A 32 -12.33 -14.95 3.54
C SER A 32 -10.90 -14.44 3.79
N LYS A 33 -9.90 -15.11 3.21
CA LYS A 33 -8.49 -14.75 3.41
C LYS A 33 -8.21 -13.34 2.88
N GLY A 34 -7.48 -12.55 3.65
CA GLY A 34 -7.18 -11.15 3.33
C GLY A 34 -8.28 -10.15 3.66
N LEU A 35 -9.40 -10.58 4.26
CA LEU A 35 -10.47 -9.70 4.74
C LEU A 35 -10.62 -9.83 6.27
N TYR A 36 -10.69 -8.69 6.95
CA TYR A 36 -10.78 -8.62 8.40
C TYR A 36 -11.80 -7.59 8.86
N ASP A 37 -12.54 -7.96 9.89
CA ASP A 37 -13.43 -7.07 10.62
C ASP A 37 -12.69 -6.44 11.80
N PHE A 38 -12.89 -5.14 11.99
CA PHE A 38 -12.46 -4.45 13.20
C PHE A 38 -13.59 -4.56 14.23
N GLY A 39 -13.35 -5.34 15.30
CA GLY A 39 -14.33 -5.55 16.38
C GLY A 39 -14.59 -4.28 17.21
N PRO A 40 -15.36 -4.35 18.31
CA PRO A 40 -15.77 -3.17 19.08
C PRO A 40 -14.61 -2.26 19.52
N ASN A 41 -13.49 -2.84 19.97
CA ASN A 41 -12.31 -2.09 20.37
C ASN A 41 -11.47 -1.68 19.16
N GLY A 42 -11.34 -2.56 18.17
CA GLY A 42 -10.58 -2.29 16.95
C GLY A 42 -11.18 -1.16 16.12
N GLY A 43 -12.50 -1.10 15.99
CA GLY A 43 -13.20 -0.04 15.26
C GLY A 43 -12.97 1.33 15.90
N ARG A 44 -13.04 1.41 17.23
CA ARG A 44 -12.73 2.64 17.98
C ARG A 44 -11.26 3.05 17.84
N LEU A 45 -10.34 2.10 17.98
CA LEU A 45 -8.91 2.35 17.82
C LEU A 45 -8.61 2.89 16.41
N ARG A 46 -9.10 2.22 15.38
CA ARG A 46 -8.92 2.61 13.98
C ARG A 46 -9.45 4.01 13.71
N ASN A 47 -10.68 4.31 14.15
CA ASN A 47 -11.26 5.64 13.95
C ASN A 47 -10.43 6.72 14.66
N ARG A 48 -9.90 6.42 15.86
CA ARG A 48 -9.04 7.36 16.58
C ARG A 48 -7.69 7.59 15.88
N VAL A 49 -7.06 6.54 15.37
CA VAL A 49 -5.82 6.65 14.58
C VAL A 49 -6.06 7.51 13.33
N ASN A 50 -7.15 7.26 12.60
CA ASN A 50 -7.52 8.07 11.43
C ASN A 50 -7.71 9.54 11.79
N GLN A 51 -8.40 9.85 12.90
CA GLN A 51 -8.63 11.24 13.31
C GLN A 51 -7.32 11.93 13.69
N ILE A 52 -6.44 11.27 14.46
CA ILE A 52 -5.14 11.84 14.83
C ILE A 52 -4.30 12.12 13.57
N TRP A 53 -4.33 11.22 12.58
CA TRP A 53 -3.62 11.41 11.32
C TRP A 53 -4.19 12.60 10.52
N LEU A 54 -5.52 12.70 10.41
CA LEU A 54 -6.17 13.84 9.76
C LEU A 54 -5.80 15.16 10.46
N ASP A 55 -5.96 15.22 11.78
CA ASP A 55 -5.67 16.41 12.59
C ASP A 55 -4.20 16.84 12.44
N HIS A 56 -3.27 15.87 12.41
CA HIS A 56 -1.84 16.11 12.22
C HIS A 56 -1.54 16.83 10.90
N TRP A 57 -2.06 16.34 9.78
CA TRP A 57 -1.78 16.94 8.47
C TRP A 57 -2.60 18.19 8.18
N ILE A 58 -3.84 18.28 8.68
CA ILE A 58 -4.66 19.50 8.57
C ILE A 58 -4.03 20.65 9.36
N SER A 59 -3.27 20.36 10.43
CA SER A 59 -2.58 21.39 11.22
C SER A 59 -1.60 22.26 10.42
N LEU A 60 -1.15 21.80 9.24
CA LEU A 60 -0.33 22.59 8.31
C LEU A 60 -1.07 23.82 7.75
N GLY A 61 -2.41 23.84 7.81
CA GLY A 61 -3.24 24.99 7.42
C GLY A 61 -3.43 25.17 5.91
N ASN A 62 -2.61 24.53 5.08
CA ASN A 62 -2.78 24.51 3.62
C ASN A 62 -3.09 23.11 3.07
N VAL A 63 -3.71 22.26 3.89
CA VAL A 63 -4.12 20.89 3.53
C VAL A 63 -5.63 20.76 3.74
N ALA A 64 -6.35 20.23 2.74
CA ALA A 64 -7.79 20.02 2.80
C ALA A 64 -8.16 18.53 2.72
N GLU A 65 -9.09 18.09 3.56
CA GLU A 65 -9.65 16.75 3.47
C GLU A 65 -10.67 16.64 2.32
N ILE A 66 -10.60 15.55 1.55
CA ILE A 66 -11.63 15.17 0.58
C ILE A 66 -12.07 13.72 0.76
N SER A 67 -13.25 13.41 0.22
CA SER A 67 -13.79 12.06 0.19
C SER A 67 -14.32 11.74 -1.21
N CYS A 68 -13.68 10.78 -1.87
CA CYS A 68 -13.99 10.33 -3.22
C CYS A 68 -14.60 8.92 -3.20
N PRO A 69 -15.39 8.54 -4.22
CA PRO A 69 -15.91 7.19 -4.37
C PRO A 69 -14.81 6.11 -4.41
N THR A 70 -15.18 4.89 -4.06
CA THR A 70 -14.32 3.70 -4.19
C THR A 70 -14.46 2.99 -5.53
N ILE A 71 -15.59 3.18 -6.22
CA ILE A 71 -15.81 2.65 -7.57
C ILE A 71 -15.24 3.66 -8.57
N THR A 72 -14.34 3.18 -9.43
CA THR A 72 -13.59 4.00 -10.38
C THR A 72 -13.86 3.52 -11.82
N PRO A 73 -14.27 4.41 -12.74
CA PRO A 73 -14.42 4.07 -14.16
C PRO A 73 -13.10 3.58 -14.76
N TYR A 74 -13.19 2.66 -15.72
CA TYR A 74 -12.03 2.07 -16.39
C TYR A 74 -11.06 3.13 -16.94
N GLU A 75 -11.58 4.19 -17.56
CA GLU A 75 -10.79 5.21 -18.26
C GLU A 75 -9.86 5.98 -17.31
N VAL A 76 -10.25 6.13 -16.05
CA VAL A 76 -9.42 6.80 -15.02
C VAL A 76 -8.20 5.93 -14.71
N LEU A 77 -8.40 4.63 -14.51
CA LEU A 77 -7.30 3.71 -14.17
C LEU A 77 -6.45 3.34 -15.39
N GLU A 78 -7.02 3.39 -16.59
CA GLU A 78 -6.25 3.29 -17.84
C GLU A 78 -5.34 4.50 -18.00
N ALA A 79 -5.86 5.73 -17.85
CA ALA A 79 -5.08 6.96 -17.98
C ALA A 79 -3.94 7.05 -16.95
N SER A 80 -4.17 6.53 -15.73
CA SER A 80 -3.13 6.46 -14.69
C SER A 80 -2.10 5.34 -14.89
N GLY A 81 -2.28 4.45 -15.88
CA GLY A 81 -1.39 3.32 -16.16
C GLY A 81 -1.68 2.04 -15.36
N HIS A 82 -2.56 2.08 -14.35
CA HIS A 82 -2.89 0.93 -13.51
C HIS A 82 -3.41 -0.28 -14.31
N VAL A 83 -4.17 -0.06 -15.39
CA VAL A 83 -4.67 -1.18 -16.20
C VAL A 83 -3.53 -1.98 -16.87
N GLY A 84 -2.45 -1.30 -17.27
CA GLY A 84 -1.30 -1.92 -17.92
C GLY A 84 -0.27 -2.49 -16.95
N GLU A 85 -0.02 -1.80 -15.84
CA GLU A 85 1.13 -2.08 -14.96
C GLU A 85 0.74 -2.69 -13.61
N PHE A 86 -0.53 -2.64 -13.20
CA PHE A 86 -0.97 -3.11 -11.87
C PHE A 86 -1.27 -4.61 -11.87
N SER A 87 -0.25 -5.41 -12.20
CA SER A 87 -0.34 -6.87 -12.25
C SER A 87 0.83 -7.52 -11.53
N ASP A 88 0.53 -8.58 -10.77
CA ASP A 88 1.56 -9.47 -10.22
C ASP A 88 1.72 -10.69 -11.13
N PHE A 89 2.87 -11.35 -10.99
CA PHE A 89 3.12 -12.65 -11.61
C PHE A 89 2.71 -13.80 -10.67
N MET A 90 1.88 -14.71 -11.15
CA MET A 90 1.41 -15.88 -10.41
C MET A 90 1.70 -17.20 -11.12
N THR A 91 1.78 -18.27 -10.35
CA THR A 91 1.78 -19.66 -10.82
C THR A 91 0.80 -20.49 -9.99
N ALA A 92 0.31 -21.59 -10.56
CA ALA A 92 -0.61 -22.52 -9.91
C ALA A 92 0.03 -23.90 -9.77
N CYS A 93 -0.15 -24.54 -8.61
CA CYS A 93 0.30 -25.92 -8.41
C CYS A 93 -0.60 -26.88 -9.19
N LEU A 94 -0.02 -27.69 -10.08
CA LEU A 94 -0.77 -28.62 -10.92
C LEU A 94 -1.37 -29.81 -10.14
N ALA A 95 -1.00 -29.99 -8.87
CA ALA A 95 -1.48 -31.08 -8.03
C ALA A 95 -2.68 -30.69 -7.14
N CYS A 96 -2.81 -29.43 -6.74
CA CYS A 96 -3.85 -28.98 -5.80
C CYS A 96 -4.53 -27.66 -6.18
N ASP A 97 -4.19 -27.09 -7.34
CA ASP A 97 -4.68 -25.81 -7.85
C ASP A 97 -4.44 -24.59 -6.95
N ASP A 98 -3.60 -24.73 -5.91
CA ASP A 98 -3.23 -23.61 -5.05
C ASP A 98 -2.37 -22.60 -5.83
N VAL A 99 -2.74 -21.33 -5.72
CA VAL A 99 -2.09 -20.24 -6.44
C VAL A 99 -1.08 -19.54 -5.55
N SER A 100 0.12 -19.34 -6.08
CA SER A 100 1.20 -18.61 -5.41
C SER A 100 1.69 -17.46 -6.27
N ARG A 101 2.00 -16.33 -5.62
CA ARG A 101 2.73 -15.23 -6.24
C ARG A 101 4.16 -15.71 -6.52
N ALA A 102 4.63 -15.55 -7.75
CA ALA A 102 5.85 -16.19 -8.24
C ALA A 102 7.10 -15.68 -7.52
N ASP A 103 7.15 -14.38 -7.24
CA ASP A 103 8.25 -13.75 -6.51
C ASP A 103 8.40 -14.27 -5.06
N THR A 104 7.29 -14.39 -4.35
CA THR A 104 7.21 -14.82 -2.95
C THR A 104 7.57 -16.30 -2.84
N LEU A 105 7.21 -17.09 -3.85
CA LEU A 105 7.60 -18.49 -3.94
C LEU A 105 9.12 -18.67 -4.12
N LEU A 106 9.78 -17.70 -4.77
CA LEU A 106 11.21 -17.74 -5.14
C LEU A 106 12.10 -16.85 -4.24
N GLU A 107 11.54 -16.23 -3.20
CA GLU A 107 12.23 -15.28 -2.30
C GLU A 107 13.42 -15.91 -1.56
N LYS A 108 13.37 -17.22 -1.31
CA LYS A 108 14.49 -17.94 -0.67
C LYS A 108 15.65 -18.22 -1.63
N ASP A 109 15.38 -18.20 -2.93
CA ASP A 109 16.27 -18.67 -3.98
C ASP A 109 16.82 -17.52 -4.84
N HIS A 110 16.32 -16.30 -4.63
CA HIS A 110 16.79 -15.09 -5.30
C HIS A 110 16.73 -13.89 -4.35
N PRO A 111 17.74 -12.99 -4.34
CA PRO A 111 17.79 -11.87 -3.40
C PRO A 111 16.71 -10.81 -3.64
N ASN A 112 16.19 -10.67 -4.86
CA ASN A 112 15.13 -9.71 -5.19
C ASN A 112 14.23 -10.18 -6.37
N PRO A 113 13.41 -11.22 -6.18
CA PRO A 113 12.63 -11.81 -7.27
C PRO A 113 11.51 -10.90 -7.79
N ASP A 114 11.03 -9.92 -7.01
CA ASP A 114 9.98 -8.96 -7.41
C ASP A 114 10.44 -8.03 -8.55
N SER A 115 11.75 -7.90 -8.75
CA SER A 115 12.33 -7.13 -9.86
C SER A 115 12.45 -7.90 -11.18
N LEU A 116 12.18 -9.21 -11.18
CA LEU A 116 12.38 -10.07 -12.34
C LEU A 116 11.18 -10.00 -13.30
N SER A 117 11.47 -10.08 -14.60
CA SER A 117 10.43 -10.20 -15.62
C SER A 117 9.70 -11.54 -15.55
N LYS A 118 8.51 -11.62 -16.16
CA LYS A 118 7.74 -12.86 -16.31
C LYS A 118 8.57 -14.04 -16.82
N LEU A 119 9.44 -13.79 -17.81
CA LEU A 119 10.26 -14.82 -18.43
C LEU A 119 11.33 -15.32 -17.46
N GLU A 120 12.03 -14.39 -16.80
CA GLU A 120 13.06 -14.71 -15.80
C GLU A 120 12.47 -15.48 -14.62
N LEU A 121 11.31 -15.08 -14.11
CA LEU A 121 10.59 -15.81 -13.05
C LEU A 121 10.20 -17.22 -13.50
N ASN A 122 9.73 -17.37 -14.73
CA ASN A 122 9.32 -18.66 -15.26
C ASN A 122 10.51 -19.60 -15.46
N ASP A 123 11.67 -19.06 -15.86
CA ASP A 123 12.89 -19.84 -16.01
C ASP A 123 13.50 -20.20 -14.65
N LEU A 124 13.50 -19.26 -13.69
CA LEU A 124 13.92 -19.53 -12.32
C LEU A 124 13.03 -20.59 -11.65
N LEU A 125 11.70 -20.53 -11.84
CA LEU A 125 10.76 -21.52 -11.33
C LEU A 125 11.06 -22.94 -11.83
N LYS A 126 11.46 -23.08 -13.09
CA LYS A 126 11.85 -24.38 -13.69
C LYS A 126 13.17 -24.91 -13.14
N VAL A 127 14.10 -24.03 -12.76
CA VAL A 127 15.41 -24.39 -12.23
C VAL A 127 15.30 -24.79 -10.76
N VAL A 128 14.64 -23.96 -9.96
CA VAL A 128 14.54 -24.13 -8.50
C VAL A 128 13.55 -25.25 -8.13
N GLN A 129 12.42 -25.35 -8.85
CA GLN A 129 11.33 -26.30 -8.59
C GLN A 129 10.93 -26.36 -7.09
N PRO A 130 10.54 -25.23 -6.49
CA PRO A 130 10.23 -25.17 -5.06
C PRO A 130 9.01 -26.04 -4.72
N GLU A 131 9.00 -26.59 -3.52
CA GLU A 131 7.86 -27.38 -3.02
C GLU A 131 6.64 -26.49 -2.75
N CYS A 132 5.47 -26.94 -3.18
CA CYS A 132 4.20 -26.29 -2.89
C CYS A 132 3.97 -26.25 -1.37
N PRO A 133 3.77 -25.06 -0.77
CA PRO A 133 3.53 -24.94 0.67
C PRO A 133 2.29 -25.68 1.17
N SER A 134 1.35 -25.99 0.27
CA SER A 134 0.06 -26.59 0.60
C SER A 134 0.06 -28.12 0.47
N CYS A 135 0.81 -28.70 -0.47
CA CYS A 135 0.77 -30.16 -0.73
C CYS A 135 2.15 -30.82 -0.96
N GLY A 136 3.24 -30.06 -1.01
CA GLY A 136 4.60 -30.57 -1.23
C GLY A 136 4.94 -30.95 -2.68
N SER A 137 4.01 -30.81 -3.64
CA SER A 137 4.31 -31.02 -5.06
C SER A 137 5.23 -29.93 -5.61
N ASN A 138 6.08 -30.27 -6.58
CA ASN A 138 6.96 -29.33 -7.30
C ASN A 138 6.50 -29.05 -8.74
N GLN A 139 5.28 -29.49 -9.08
CA GLN A 139 4.71 -29.31 -10.42
C GLN A 139 3.92 -28.01 -10.48
N TRP A 140 4.43 -27.07 -11.27
CA TRP A 140 3.88 -25.71 -11.40
C TRP A 140 3.45 -25.42 -12.83
N ALA A 141 2.35 -24.68 -12.97
CA ALA A 141 1.95 -24.08 -14.24
C ALA A 141 2.92 -22.96 -14.66
N PRO A 142 2.97 -22.59 -15.95
CA PRO A 142 3.74 -21.43 -16.38
C PRO A 142 3.31 -20.16 -15.63
N VAL A 143 4.28 -19.28 -15.38
CA VAL A 143 4.00 -17.98 -14.76
C VAL A 143 3.12 -17.14 -15.67
N ILE A 144 2.06 -16.53 -15.13
CA ILE A 144 1.13 -15.64 -15.84
C ILE A 144 0.98 -14.31 -15.09
N ALA A 145 0.63 -13.24 -15.82
CA ALA A 145 0.30 -11.95 -15.22
C ALA A 145 -1.15 -11.95 -14.77
N GLN A 146 -1.41 -11.44 -13.57
CA GLN A 146 -2.72 -11.33 -12.96
C GLN A 146 -2.98 -9.89 -12.55
N ASN A 147 -4.06 -9.31 -13.06
CA ASN A 147 -4.51 -7.98 -12.65
C ASN A 147 -4.94 -8.01 -11.17
N LEU A 148 -4.36 -7.11 -10.37
CA LEU A 148 -4.62 -7.01 -8.93
C LEU A 148 -5.77 -6.06 -8.59
N MET A 149 -6.46 -5.48 -9.56
CA MET A 149 -7.64 -4.67 -9.30
C MET A 149 -8.89 -5.55 -9.21
N PHE A 150 -9.83 -5.16 -8.34
CA PHE A 150 -11.15 -5.80 -8.31
C PHE A 150 -12.03 -5.20 -9.39
N ASN A 151 -12.38 -6.01 -10.39
CA ASN A 151 -13.23 -5.58 -11.50
C ASN A 151 -14.70 -5.50 -11.05
N THR A 152 -15.42 -4.54 -11.59
CA THR A 152 -16.87 -4.40 -11.43
C THR A 152 -17.51 -3.81 -12.68
N THR A 153 -18.83 -3.70 -12.68
CA THR A 153 -19.60 -3.08 -13.77
C THR A 153 -20.45 -1.96 -13.20
N ILE A 154 -20.32 -0.76 -13.78
CA ILE A 154 -21.11 0.43 -13.43
C ILE A 154 -22.34 0.46 -14.34
N GLY A 155 -23.53 0.36 -13.76
CA GLY A 155 -24.81 0.27 -14.50
C GLY A 155 -25.29 -1.17 -14.66
N ALA A 156 -26.36 -1.37 -15.44
CA ALA A 156 -27.03 -2.65 -15.59
C ALA A 156 -27.30 -2.99 -17.06
N GLY A 157 -27.31 -4.29 -17.39
CA GLY A 157 -27.57 -4.78 -18.75
C GLY A 157 -26.54 -4.29 -19.78
N ASN A 158 -26.99 -4.06 -21.01
CA ASN A 158 -26.11 -3.69 -22.13
C ASN A 158 -25.50 -2.28 -22.04
N SER A 159 -25.94 -1.44 -21.10
CA SER A 159 -25.35 -0.11 -20.85
C SER A 159 -24.29 -0.12 -19.74
N GLY A 160 -24.00 -1.29 -19.17
CA GLY A 160 -22.97 -1.46 -18.16
C GLY A 160 -21.59 -1.07 -18.70
N ARG A 161 -20.85 -0.27 -17.93
CA ARG A 161 -19.48 0.15 -18.23
C ARG A 161 -18.50 -0.55 -17.31
N ALA A 162 -17.33 -0.90 -17.82
CA ALA A 162 -16.28 -1.47 -17.00
C ALA A 162 -15.82 -0.47 -15.92
N GLY A 163 -15.59 -0.98 -14.72
CA GLY A 163 -15.04 -0.22 -13.62
C GLY A 163 -14.24 -1.12 -12.70
N PHE A 164 -13.62 -0.50 -11.71
CA PHE A 164 -12.82 -1.19 -10.70
C PHE A 164 -13.15 -0.65 -9.32
N LEU A 165 -12.83 -1.40 -8.29
CA LEU A 165 -12.59 -0.82 -6.97
C LEU A 165 -11.19 -0.21 -6.95
N ARG A 166 -11.06 1.01 -6.44
CA ARG A 166 -9.80 1.77 -6.47
C ARG A 166 -8.66 1.03 -5.74
N PRO A 167 -7.46 0.92 -6.34
CA PRO A 167 -6.30 0.29 -5.70
C PRO A 167 -5.55 1.21 -4.72
N GLU A 168 -5.79 2.52 -4.84
CA GLU A 168 -5.23 3.63 -4.05
C GLU A 168 -6.30 4.72 -3.89
N THR A 169 -6.05 5.76 -3.08
CA THR A 169 -6.95 6.91 -2.94
C THR A 169 -6.50 8.15 -3.73
N ALA A 170 -5.24 8.21 -4.15
CA ALA A 170 -4.60 9.31 -4.89
C ALA A 170 -5.39 9.82 -6.11
N GLN A 171 -5.90 8.91 -6.96
CA GLN A 171 -6.63 9.26 -8.18
C GLN A 171 -7.84 10.19 -7.94
N GLY A 172 -8.49 10.08 -6.78
CA GLY A 172 -9.59 10.97 -6.42
C GLY A 172 -9.14 12.42 -6.22
N MET A 173 -7.95 12.62 -5.63
CA MET A 173 -7.34 13.93 -5.44
C MET A 173 -6.88 14.53 -6.77
N PHE A 174 -6.28 13.74 -7.66
CA PHE A 174 -5.86 14.21 -8.99
C PHE A 174 -7.05 14.63 -9.87
N THR A 175 -8.09 13.79 -9.94
CA THR A 175 -9.30 14.12 -10.72
C THR A 175 -10.07 15.31 -10.15
N SER A 176 -9.92 15.58 -8.86
CA SER A 176 -10.51 16.73 -8.17
C SER A 176 -9.61 17.98 -8.14
N PHE A 177 -8.42 17.94 -8.77
CA PHE A 177 -7.45 19.03 -8.72
C PHE A 177 -8.04 20.40 -9.10
N PRO A 178 -8.85 20.57 -10.17
CA PRO A 178 -9.42 21.89 -10.48
C PRO A 178 -10.31 22.46 -9.37
N SER A 179 -11.01 21.60 -8.62
CA SER A 179 -11.84 22.02 -7.48
C SER A 179 -10.97 22.39 -6.27
N LEU A 180 -9.94 21.58 -5.99
CA LEU A 180 -8.96 21.84 -4.93
C LEU A 180 -8.17 23.13 -5.18
N TYR A 181 -7.67 23.32 -6.40
CA TYR A 181 -6.92 24.51 -6.78
C TYR A 181 -7.77 25.79 -6.58
N ARG A 182 -9.05 25.77 -6.97
CA ARG A 182 -9.99 26.87 -6.70
C ARG A 182 -10.24 27.08 -5.21
N HIS A 183 -10.35 26.01 -4.42
CA HIS A 183 -10.49 26.11 -2.96
C HIS A 183 -9.32 26.88 -2.34
N PHE A 184 -8.10 26.62 -2.82
CA PHE A 184 -6.89 27.34 -2.44
C PHE A 184 -6.66 28.64 -3.23
N ARG A 185 -7.71 29.17 -3.89
CA ARG A 185 -7.69 30.44 -4.63
C ARG A 185 -6.62 30.50 -5.72
N GLU A 186 -6.40 29.37 -6.37
CA GLU A 186 -5.45 29.22 -7.46
C GLU A 186 -4.02 29.56 -7.04
N LYS A 187 -3.64 29.14 -5.82
CA LYS A 187 -2.30 29.31 -5.26
C LYS A 187 -1.70 27.99 -4.85
N LEU A 188 -0.40 27.86 -5.13
CA LEU A 188 0.46 26.79 -4.63
C LEU A 188 1.39 27.33 -3.52
N PRO A 189 1.86 26.48 -2.60
CA PRO A 189 1.54 25.07 -2.48
C PRO A 189 0.26 24.81 -1.67
N PHE A 190 -0.38 23.67 -1.92
CA PHE A 190 -1.45 23.15 -1.08
C PHE A 190 -1.47 21.62 -1.10
N GLY A 191 -2.10 21.01 -0.10
CA GLY A 191 -2.30 19.58 -0.02
C GLY A 191 -3.77 19.18 -0.08
N ALA A 192 -4.01 17.96 -0.54
CA ALA A 192 -5.25 17.24 -0.30
C ALA A 192 -4.93 15.98 0.48
N ILE A 193 -5.81 15.60 1.41
CA ILE A 193 -5.74 14.33 2.12
C ILE A 193 -7.01 13.53 1.93
N GLN A 194 -6.86 12.21 1.93
CA GLN A 194 -7.98 11.29 1.92
C GLN A 194 -7.69 10.08 2.79
N VAL A 195 -8.62 9.79 3.70
CA VAL A 195 -8.64 8.54 4.47
C VAL A 195 -9.79 7.68 3.96
N GLY A 196 -9.49 6.47 3.53
CA GLY A 196 -10.54 5.56 3.05
C GLY A 196 -10.02 4.21 2.59
N LYS A 197 -10.92 3.43 2.00
CA LYS A 197 -10.61 2.06 1.57
C LYS A 197 -9.83 2.04 0.26
N GLY A 198 -8.86 1.12 0.20
CA GLY A 198 -8.17 0.65 -1.00
C GLY A 198 -8.36 -0.85 -1.16
N TYR A 199 -8.36 -1.31 -2.41
CA TYR A 199 -8.65 -2.70 -2.74
C TYR A 199 -7.56 -3.26 -3.65
N ARG A 200 -6.94 -4.36 -3.22
CA ARG A 200 -5.94 -5.07 -4.01
C ARG A 200 -6.29 -6.55 -3.99
N ASN A 201 -6.59 -7.15 -5.14
CA ASN A 201 -6.94 -8.55 -5.29
C ASN A 201 -5.70 -9.45 -5.16
N GLU A 202 -5.08 -9.38 -3.98
CA GLU A 202 -3.88 -10.11 -3.60
C GLU A 202 -4.06 -11.61 -3.83
N ILE A 203 -3.09 -12.20 -4.52
CA ILE A 203 -3.12 -13.58 -5.01
C ILE A 203 -3.13 -14.55 -3.82
N SER A 204 -2.22 -14.35 -2.87
CA SER A 204 -2.09 -15.18 -1.68
C SER A 204 -1.85 -14.31 -0.44
N PRO A 205 -2.91 -13.75 0.17
CA PRO A 205 -2.79 -12.90 1.35
C PRO A 205 -2.39 -13.76 2.56
N ARG A 206 -1.08 -13.91 2.75
CA ARG A 206 -0.43 -14.57 3.88
C ARG A 206 0.09 -13.46 4.82
N GLN A 207 0.29 -13.74 6.11
CA GLN A 207 0.78 -12.78 7.13
C GLN A 207 -0.25 -11.83 7.76
N GLY A 208 -1.52 -12.24 7.87
CA GLY A 208 -2.49 -11.52 8.72
C GLY A 208 -2.81 -10.11 8.22
N MET A 209 -2.63 -9.11 9.07
CA MET A 209 -2.93 -7.70 8.74
C MET A 209 -1.90 -7.02 7.83
N ILE A 210 -0.81 -7.70 7.45
CA ILE A 210 0.24 -7.13 6.60
C ILE A 210 -0.15 -7.18 5.11
N ARG A 211 -0.81 -8.26 4.66
CA ARG A 211 -1.30 -8.40 3.29
C ARG A 211 -2.80 -8.65 3.26
N LEU A 212 -3.54 -7.64 2.79
CA LEU A 212 -5.00 -7.59 2.81
C LEU A 212 -5.54 -7.34 1.41
N ARG A 213 -6.80 -7.74 1.20
CA ARG A 213 -7.53 -7.44 -0.04
C ARG A 213 -8.31 -6.15 0.02
N GLU A 214 -8.69 -5.76 1.22
CA GLU A 214 -9.32 -4.48 1.53
C GLU A 214 -8.66 -3.91 2.79
N PHE A 215 -8.17 -2.68 2.71
CA PHE A 215 -7.54 -2.00 3.84
C PHE A 215 -7.82 -0.51 3.79
N ASN A 216 -7.67 0.17 4.94
CA ASN A 216 -7.74 1.62 4.95
C ASN A 216 -6.36 2.19 4.66
N MET A 217 -6.33 3.22 3.84
CA MET A 217 -5.16 4.02 3.53
C MET A 217 -5.45 5.46 3.94
N ALA A 218 -4.38 6.18 4.24
CA ALA A 218 -4.38 7.59 4.51
C ALA A 218 -3.29 8.19 3.62
N GLU A 219 -3.70 8.90 2.57
CA GLU A 219 -2.78 9.45 1.57
C GLU A 219 -2.90 10.97 1.52
N LEU A 220 -1.78 11.62 1.21
CA LEU A 220 -1.64 13.06 1.09
C LEU A 220 -0.98 13.36 -0.24
N GLU A 221 -1.65 14.14 -1.08
CA GLU A 221 -1.08 14.71 -2.30
C GLU A 221 -0.75 16.17 -2.07
N TYR A 222 0.54 16.52 -2.13
CA TYR A 222 1.01 17.89 -1.93
C TYR A 222 1.47 18.51 -3.25
N PHE A 223 0.71 19.50 -3.71
CA PHE A 223 0.96 20.17 -4.97
C PHE A 223 1.86 21.39 -4.74
N ILE A 224 2.97 21.43 -5.47
CA ILE A 224 3.95 22.51 -5.42
C ILE A 224 4.18 23.07 -6.83
N ASP A 225 4.64 24.31 -6.90
CA ASP A 225 5.16 24.88 -8.13
C ASP A 225 6.64 24.47 -8.26
N PRO A 226 7.03 23.71 -9.31
CA PRO A 226 8.40 23.22 -9.45
C PRO A 226 9.44 24.33 -9.66
N GLU A 227 9.02 25.52 -10.11
CA GLU A 227 9.91 26.65 -10.38
C GLU A 227 10.06 27.60 -9.17
N MET A 228 9.24 27.41 -8.13
CA MET A 228 9.25 28.25 -6.93
C MET A 228 9.92 27.50 -5.78
N PRO A 229 11.06 28.00 -5.25
CA PRO A 229 11.70 27.37 -4.11
C PRO A 229 10.79 27.47 -2.88
N LEU A 230 10.61 26.35 -2.20
CA LEU A 230 9.93 26.28 -0.91
C LEU A 230 10.98 26.15 0.18
N ASP A 231 11.03 27.14 1.07
CA ASP A 231 11.87 27.09 2.26
C ASP A 231 11.10 26.43 3.41
N HIS A 232 11.66 25.36 3.96
CA HIS A 232 11.03 24.57 5.03
C HIS A 232 11.86 24.71 6.29
N ASP A 233 11.21 25.03 7.41
CA ASP A 233 11.88 25.15 8.70
C ASP A 233 12.16 23.76 9.30
N PHE A 234 13.44 23.39 9.35
CA PHE A 234 13.91 22.14 9.94
C PHE A 234 14.36 22.28 11.40
N THR A 235 14.26 23.46 12.01
CA THR A 235 14.78 23.75 13.36
C THR A 235 14.31 22.75 14.41
N LYS A 236 13.06 22.28 14.31
CA LYS A 236 12.48 21.29 15.22
C LYS A 236 13.24 19.95 15.25
N TRP A 237 13.86 19.56 14.14
CA TRP A 237 14.54 18.27 13.97
C TRP A 237 16.05 18.40 13.76
N SER A 238 16.65 19.57 14.01
CA SER A 238 18.07 19.81 13.74
C SER A 238 18.99 18.85 14.51
N GLU A 239 18.62 18.55 15.76
CA GLU A 239 19.38 17.67 16.67
C GLU A 239 18.95 16.19 16.59
N TYR A 240 17.90 15.86 15.82
CA TYR A 240 17.39 14.49 15.76
C TYR A 240 18.04 13.72 14.60
N GLU A 241 18.64 12.57 14.92
CA GLU A 241 19.25 11.69 13.91
C GLU A 241 18.25 10.65 13.39
N PHE A 242 17.88 10.78 12.11
CA PHE A 242 17.04 9.81 11.42
C PHE A 242 17.89 8.65 10.91
N ASN A 243 17.39 7.41 11.09
CA ASN A 243 17.95 6.25 10.42
C ASN A 243 17.38 6.21 8.99
N LEU A 244 18.21 6.53 8.00
CA LEU A 244 17.83 6.54 6.59
C LEU A 244 18.53 5.39 5.85
N ILE A 245 17.88 4.86 4.83
CA ILE A 245 18.46 3.84 3.94
C ILE A 245 18.65 4.49 2.57
N SER A 246 19.90 4.81 2.23
CA SER A 246 20.24 5.38 0.93
C SER A 246 20.67 4.30 -0.05
N GLU A 247 20.31 4.47 -1.33
CA GLU A 247 20.70 3.57 -2.41
C GLU A 247 22.24 3.42 -2.52
N ALA A 248 22.97 4.53 -2.38
CA ALA A 248 24.42 4.55 -2.60
C ALA A 248 25.26 4.18 -1.37
N LYS A 249 24.80 4.50 -0.15
CA LYS A 249 25.60 4.34 1.09
C LYS A 249 25.01 3.32 2.07
N GLY A 250 23.86 2.71 1.76
CA GLY A 250 23.15 1.86 2.70
C GLY A 250 22.59 2.66 3.88
N GLU A 251 22.60 2.06 5.06
CA GLU A 251 22.12 2.67 6.31
C GLU A 251 23.01 3.84 6.75
N ILE A 252 22.38 4.98 7.00
CA ILE A 252 23.03 6.20 7.48
C ILE A 252 22.21 6.83 8.61
N LYS A 253 22.88 7.58 9.48
CA LYS A 253 22.24 8.39 10.53
C LYS A 253 22.58 9.85 10.33
N LEU A 254 21.57 10.67 10.08
CA LEU A 254 21.73 12.12 9.83
C LEU A 254 20.46 12.86 10.27
N SER A 255 20.61 14.13 10.63
CA SER A 255 19.45 15.02 10.69
C SER A 255 18.85 15.22 9.29
N ILE A 256 17.56 15.50 9.22
CA ILE A 256 16.88 15.64 7.92
C ILE A 256 17.42 16.83 7.13
N SER A 257 17.79 17.92 7.81
CA SER A 257 18.45 19.09 7.19
C SER A 257 19.78 18.68 6.57
N ALA A 258 20.63 17.97 7.31
CA ALA A 258 21.90 17.48 6.79
C ALA A 258 21.72 16.49 5.63
N ALA A 259 20.66 15.68 5.64
CA ALA A 259 20.34 14.75 4.57
C ALA A 259 19.88 15.48 3.28
N VAL A 260 19.15 16.59 3.41
CA VAL A 260 18.79 17.46 2.28
C VAL A 260 20.02 18.19 1.74
N ASP A 261 20.84 18.78 2.61
CA ASP A 261 22.07 19.48 2.23
C ASP A 261 23.08 18.57 1.51
N ALA A 262 23.17 17.31 1.95
CA ALA A 262 24.00 16.29 1.33
C ALA A 262 23.42 15.70 0.03
N GLY A 263 22.21 16.13 -0.40
CA GLY A 263 21.52 15.64 -1.58
C GLY A 263 21.02 14.19 -1.48
N ILE A 264 21.01 13.62 -0.27
CA ILE A 264 20.49 12.26 -0.02
C ILE A 264 18.96 12.29 -0.09
N VAL A 265 18.36 13.30 0.52
CA VAL A 265 16.95 13.67 0.28
C VAL A 265 16.94 14.77 -0.78
N ARG A 266 16.41 14.47 -1.97
CA ARG A 266 16.59 15.30 -3.17
C ARG A 266 15.84 16.64 -3.14
N HIS A 267 14.86 16.81 -2.26
CA HIS A 267 14.04 18.02 -2.22
C HIS A 267 13.63 18.36 -0.79
N GLY A 268 13.70 19.65 -0.43
CA GLY A 268 13.35 20.15 0.91
C GLY A 268 11.94 19.74 1.35
N THR A 269 10.94 19.88 0.48
CA THR A 269 9.56 19.39 0.75
C THR A 269 9.53 17.90 1.10
N VAL A 270 10.27 17.04 0.40
CA VAL A 270 10.31 15.61 0.73
C VAL A 270 10.92 15.40 2.11
N GLY A 271 12.01 16.11 2.43
CA GLY A 271 12.60 16.10 3.77
C GLY A 271 11.61 16.55 4.84
N TYR A 272 10.87 17.63 4.59
CA TYR A 272 9.86 18.15 5.52
C TYR A 272 8.77 17.11 5.79
N PHE A 273 8.24 16.46 4.75
CA PHE A 273 7.23 15.42 4.91
C PHE A 273 7.77 14.15 5.58
N ILE A 274 9.04 13.77 5.38
CA ILE A 274 9.69 12.69 6.14
C ILE A 274 9.71 13.03 7.65
N ALA A 275 10.14 14.24 8.00
CA ALA A 275 10.24 14.67 9.39
C ALA A 275 8.87 14.83 10.06
N MET A 276 7.89 15.41 9.36
CA MET A 276 6.50 15.50 9.82
C MET A 276 5.86 14.11 9.97
N THR A 277 6.20 13.14 9.11
CA THR A 277 5.71 11.77 9.25
C THR A 277 6.28 11.08 10.49
N HIS A 278 7.52 11.37 10.85
CA HIS A 278 8.13 10.83 12.07
C HIS A 278 7.48 11.35 13.36
N ASP A 279 6.95 12.58 13.34
CA ASP A 279 6.27 13.16 14.51
C ASP A 279 4.89 12.54 14.79
N PHE A 280 4.30 11.88 13.81
CA PHE A 280 3.02 11.16 13.92
C PHE A 280 3.22 9.76 14.52
#